data_AF-A0A7Y6WWR9-F1
#
_entry.id   AF-A0A7Y6WWR9-F1
#
_cell.length_a   1.000
_cell.length_b   1.000
_cell.length_c   1.000
_cell.angle_alpha   90.00
_cell.angle_beta   90.00
_cell.angle_gamma   90.00
#
_symmetry.space_group_name_H-M   'P 1'
#
loop_
_entity.id
_entity.type
_entity.pdbx_description
1 polymer ?
#
loop_
_entity_poly.entity_id
_entity_poly.type
_entity_poly.pdbx_seq_one_letter_code
_entity_poly.pdbx_strand_id
1 'polypeptide(L)'
;MKPHLPLLILLGTAGCGTEVDEADFTNHGSALSQEWELCGKTAVRLADIHPGAEGSAPEDLVHGDRALYFTADDGTHGRELWRSSGTGGSGTSLVKDIHPGLVGSEISNLTRVGNRLFFAADDGVHGYELWVTDGTSAGTYLVKDIYPGTEDGLFRPNLLIRRNEPLLVEFEGVLYFGANDGVHGRELWRSDGTDAGTYLVEDIEAGPDSSSPRSFVRVGNEAFYFVAAQRGPRRDEIHLWRSTGAPGVIPVLTRVGDNVIFDLLAVKSRLYFLVDNDEGEASLWKTDGAASNTRQLRYFFGEYPHDLVALGKRVVFSAGAGEPEGEELWSSNGSTSGTKRAKDIWSGPTGSSPSALAVLGSRVFFAANDGAGKGRELWVSNGSGSGTALFKDLSPGGGSSDPEALTAIEGTLFFSASDGVHGHEPWVSDGTRSGTKALRGLAHGSASSSPRDFVRSGWDVFFSADDGETGRELWALPFRPKGECDPHHAH
;
A
#
# COMPACT_ATOMS: atom_id res chain seq x y z
N MET A 1 -74.39 14.63 19.45
CA MET A 1 -74.16 13.22 19.83
C MET A 1 -72.87 12.78 19.15
N LYS A 2 -71.82 12.47 19.93
CA LYS A 2 -70.59 11.85 19.42
C LYS A 2 -70.84 10.35 19.22
N PRO A 3 -70.20 9.71 18.23
CA PRO A 3 -69.62 8.40 18.49
C PRO A 3 -68.19 8.22 17.97
N HIS A 4 -67.43 7.52 18.82
CA HIS A 4 -66.33 6.56 18.60
C HIS A 4 -65.42 6.62 17.37
N LEU A 5 -64.12 6.80 17.64
CA LEU A 5 -63.00 6.30 16.82
C LEU A 5 -62.63 4.87 17.26
N PRO A 6 -62.29 3.95 16.34
CA PRO A 6 -61.56 2.73 16.67
C PRO A 6 -60.05 2.92 16.53
N LEU A 7 -59.33 2.14 17.33
CA LEU A 7 -57.88 1.97 17.37
C LEU A 7 -57.42 1.19 16.12
N LEU A 8 -56.45 1.69 15.37
CA LEU A 8 -55.75 0.94 14.33
C LEU A 8 -54.27 0.82 14.70
N ILE A 9 -53.83 -0.42 14.90
CA ILE A 9 -52.45 -0.83 15.15
C ILE A 9 -51.71 -0.76 13.81
N LEU A 10 -50.65 0.05 13.72
CA LEU A 10 -49.71 0.00 12.59
C LEU A 10 -48.52 -0.88 13.01
N LEU A 11 -48.44 -2.07 12.39
CA LEU A 11 -47.23 -2.87 12.33
C LEU A 11 -46.26 -2.21 11.34
N GLY A 12 -45.20 -1.61 11.86
CA GLY A 12 -44.08 -1.15 11.04
C GLY A 12 -43.24 -2.33 10.58
N THR A 13 -43.28 -2.62 9.29
CA THR A 13 -42.30 -3.49 8.64
C THR A 13 -41.04 -2.67 8.39
N ALA A 14 -39.90 -3.18 8.85
CA ALA A 14 -38.58 -2.64 8.56
C ALA A 14 -38.29 -2.85 7.06
N GLY A 15 -38.08 -1.75 6.34
CA GLY A 15 -37.79 -1.75 4.91
C GLY A 15 -36.41 -1.14 4.64
N CYS A 16 -35.57 -1.96 4.02
CA CYS A 16 -34.52 -1.66 3.04
C CYS A 16 -33.50 -0.53 3.33
N GLY A 17 -32.21 -0.90 3.26
CA GLY A 17 -31.10 0.05 3.19
C GLY A 17 -31.31 1.04 2.07
N THR A 18 -31.48 2.31 2.45
CA THR A 18 -31.58 3.42 1.51
C THR A 18 -30.22 3.62 0.84
N GLU A 19 -30.21 3.57 -0.49
CA GLU A 19 -29.09 4.07 -1.28
C GLU A 19 -28.81 5.52 -0.87
N VAL A 20 -27.56 5.84 -0.56
CA VAL A 20 -27.17 7.20 -0.20
C VAL A 20 -27.09 8.01 -1.49
N ASP A 21 -27.76 9.17 -1.50
CA ASP A 21 -27.85 10.04 -2.68
C ASP A 21 -26.47 10.64 -3.00
N GLU A 22 -26.09 10.73 -4.27
CA GLU A 22 -24.76 11.24 -4.69
C GLU A 22 -24.51 12.68 -4.20
N ALA A 23 -25.58 13.41 -3.89
CA ALA A 23 -25.56 14.75 -3.33
C ALA A 23 -24.87 14.86 -1.95
N ASP A 24 -24.91 13.80 -1.12
CA ASP A 24 -24.28 13.78 0.21
C ASP A 24 -22.75 13.74 0.17
N PHE A 25 -22.17 13.56 -1.02
CA PHE A 25 -20.73 13.41 -1.24
C PHE A 25 -20.14 14.49 -2.16
N THR A 26 -20.88 15.57 -2.45
CA THR A 26 -20.40 16.63 -3.35
C THR A 26 -19.17 17.33 -2.77
N ASN A 27 -18.06 17.24 -3.50
CA ASN A 27 -16.81 17.88 -3.13
C ASN A 27 -16.84 19.34 -3.59
N HIS A 28 -16.80 20.29 -2.64
CA HIS A 28 -16.46 21.67 -2.94
C HIS A 28 -14.94 21.81 -3.00
N GLY A 29 -14.38 21.96 -4.20
CA GLY A 29 -12.96 22.24 -4.40
C GLY A 29 -12.75 23.12 -5.63
N SER A 30 -12.27 24.34 -5.41
CA SER A 30 -11.80 25.25 -6.45
C SER A 30 -10.31 25.08 -6.75
N ALA A 31 -9.92 25.47 -7.98
CA ALA A 31 -8.59 25.81 -8.50
C ALA A 31 -7.76 24.68 -9.16
N LEU A 32 -7.86 24.63 -10.51
CA LEU A 32 -6.85 24.29 -11.51
C LEU A 32 -5.86 23.15 -11.18
N SER A 33 -6.35 21.98 -10.78
CA SER A 33 -5.60 20.73 -10.99
C SER A 33 -5.81 20.29 -12.44
N GLN A 34 -4.73 19.95 -13.13
CA GLN A 34 -4.81 19.25 -14.43
C GLN A 34 -5.62 17.97 -14.21
N GLU A 35 -6.81 17.88 -14.80
CA GLU A 35 -7.64 16.67 -14.75
C GLU A 35 -7.00 15.59 -15.63
N TRP A 36 -7.09 14.34 -15.22
CA TRP A 36 -6.56 13.19 -15.96
C TRP A 36 -7.71 12.31 -16.46
N GLU A 37 -7.53 11.69 -17.62
CA GLU A 37 -8.49 10.77 -18.21
C GLU A 37 -7.82 9.55 -18.86
N LEU A 38 -8.55 8.44 -18.87
CA LEU A 38 -8.15 7.21 -19.54
C LEU A 38 -8.38 7.32 -21.05
N CYS A 39 -7.34 7.15 -21.86
CA CYS A 39 -7.47 7.19 -23.32
C CYS A 39 -7.85 5.81 -23.86
N GLY A 40 -9.15 5.51 -23.80
CA GLY A 40 -9.71 4.25 -24.26
C GLY A 40 -10.01 3.27 -23.13
N LYS A 41 -10.23 2.01 -23.49
CA LYS A 41 -10.64 0.95 -22.54
C LYS A 41 -9.77 -0.31 -22.63
N THR A 42 -8.70 -0.29 -23.41
CA THR A 42 -7.90 -1.49 -23.71
C THR A 42 -6.51 -1.27 -23.14
N ALA A 43 -6.11 -2.12 -22.21
CA ALA A 43 -4.74 -2.17 -21.75
C ALA A 43 -3.85 -2.79 -22.83
N VAL A 44 -2.60 -2.38 -22.84
CA VAL A 44 -1.58 -2.83 -23.79
C VAL A 44 -0.54 -3.62 -23.02
N ARG A 45 -0.30 -4.88 -23.41
CA ARG A 45 0.85 -5.65 -22.92
C ARG A 45 2.12 -5.00 -23.47
N LEU A 46 3.05 -4.67 -22.59
CA LEU A 46 4.23 -3.87 -22.97
C LEU A 46 5.33 -4.72 -23.61
N ALA A 47 5.58 -5.88 -23.03
CA ALA A 47 6.46 -6.90 -23.55
C ALA A 47 5.98 -8.26 -23.04
N ASP A 48 6.26 -9.31 -23.80
CA ASP A 48 6.22 -10.70 -23.33
C ASP A 48 7.65 -11.03 -22.91
N ILE A 49 8.01 -10.69 -21.67
CA ILE A 49 9.41 -10.70 -21.20
C ILE A 49 9.90 -12.14 -21.10
N HIS A 50 9.05 -13.07 -20.65
CA HIS A 50 9.33 -14.50 -20.61
C HIS A 50 8.30 -15.27 -21.44
N PRO A 51 8.61 -15.55 -22.73
CA PRO A 51 7.63 -16.12 -23.64
C PRO A 51 7.10 -17.49 -23.21
N GLY A 52 5.78 -17.59 -23.14
CA GLY A 52 5.06 -18.83 -22.84
C GLY A 52 4.08 -18.66 -21.68
N ALA A 53 3.46 -19.76 -21.25
CA ALA A 53 2.42 -19.72 -20.22
C ALA A 53 2.96 -19.43 -18.81
N GLU A 54 4.28 -19.46 -18.59
CA GLU A 54 4.88 -19.13 -17.30
C GLU A 54 4.87 -17.62 -17.05
N GLY A 55 5.10 -16.81 -18.10
CA GLY A 55 5.21 -15.36 -18.01
C GLY A 55 6.37 -14.89 -17.12
N SER A 56 6.55 -13.57 -17.05
CA SER A 56 7.65 -12.93 -16.33
C SER A 56 7.33 -12.54 -14.89
N ALA A 57 6.05 -12.64 -14.52
CA ALA A 57 5.48 -12.28 -13.22
C ALA A 57 6.04 -10.94 -12.67
N PRO A 58 5.73 -9.78 -13.27
CA PRO A 58 6.21 -8.49 -12.78
C PRO A 58 5.73 -8.19 -11.36
N GLU A 59 6.65 -7.75 -10.50
CA GLU A 59 6.40 -7.39 -9.10
C GLU A 59 7.16 -6.10 -8.71
N ASP A 60 6.89 -5.59 -7.51
CA ASP A 60 7.54 -4.40 -6.94
C ASP A 60 7.52 -3.15 -7.85
N LEU A 61 6.37 -2.89 -8.47
CA LEU A 61 6.20 -1.76 -9.37
C LEU A 61 6.41 -0.42 -8.64
N VAL A 62 7.36 0.38 -9.11
CA VAL A 62 7.65 1.71 -8.56
C VAL A 62 7.74 2.73 -9.68
N HIS A 63 7.08 3.87 -9.47
CA HIS A 63 7.13 4.98 -10.40
C HIS A 63 8.53 5.63 -10.41
N GLY A 64 9.10 5.81 -11.60
CA GLY A 64 10.14 6.80 -11.84
C GLY A 64 9.57 8.07 -12.45
N ASP A 65 10.45 9.04 -12.75
CA ASP A 65 10.06 10.30 -13.39
C ASP A 65 9.57 10.11 -14.84
N ARG A 66 10.16 9.18 -15.58
CA ARG A 66 9.89 8.95 -17.02
C ARG A 66 9.70 7.47 -17.39
N ALA A 67 9.83 6.57 -16.44
CA ALA A 67 9.72 5.13 -16.64
C ALA A 67 9.22 4.46 -15.36
N LEU A 68 8.50 3.36 -15.52
CA LEU A 68 8.23 2.42 -14.45
C LEU A 68 9.48 1.56 -14.20
N TYR A 69 9.75 1.24 -12.94
CA TYR A 69 10.69 0.20 -12.52
C TYR A 69 9.94 -0.95 -11.86
N PHE A 70 10.40 -2.17 -12.06
CA PHE A 70 9.76 -3.39 -11.54
C PHE A 70 10.75 -4.55 -11.56
N THR A 71 10.48 -5.63 -10.82
CA THR A 71 11.24 -6.88 -10.93
C THR A 71 10.51 -7.85 -11.84
N ALA A 72 11.24 -8.61 -12.66
CA ALA A 72 10.69 -9.64 -13.54
C ALA A 72 11.76 -10.68 -13.89
N ASP A 73 11.32 -11.89 -14.20
CA ASP A 73 12.17 -12.98 -14.67
C ASP A 73 11.95 -13.19 -16.17
N ASP A 74 13.02 -13.24 -16.97
CA ASP A 74 12.94 -13.49 -18.42
C ASP A 74 13.26 -14.95 -18.81
N GLY A 75 13.48 -15.82 -17.81
CA GLY A 75 13.87 -17.21 -17.98
C GLY A 75 15.36 -17.40 -18.31
N THR A 76 16.15 -16.33 -18.38
CA THR A 76 17.57 -16.37 -18.76
C THR A 76 18.51 -15.65 -17.79
N HIS A 77 18.05 -14.60 -17.12
CA HIS A 77 18.81 -13.81 -16.13
C HIS A 77 18.26 -13.96 -14.70
N GLY A 78 17.24 -14.82 -14.49
CA GLY A 78 16.50 -14.84 -13.23
C GLY A 78 15.71 -13.55 -12.99
N ARG A 79 15.17 -13.38 -11.77
CA ARG A 79 14.43 -12.18 -11.38
C ARG A 79 15.35 -10.99 -11.13
N GLU A 80 15.31 -10.03 -12.04
CA GLU A 80 16.18 -8.85 -12.07
C GLU A 80 15.38 -7.54 -12.13
N LEU A 81 16.07 -6.39 -12.11
CA LEU A 81 15.45 -5.08 -12.24
C LEU A 81 15.19 -4.74 -13.71
N TRP A 82 13.93 -4.45 -14.03
CA TRP A 82 13.48 -4.02 -15.34
C TRP A 82 12.93 -2.60 -15.28
N ARG A 83 12.87 -1.98 -16.45
CA ARG A 83 12.19 -0.70 -16.63
C ARG A 83 11.29 -0.71 -17.85
N SER A 84 10.25 0.12 -17.85
CA SER A 84 9.45 0.38 -19.04
C SER A 84 9.09 1.85 -19.19
N SER A 85 9.18 2.38 -20.42
CA SER A 85 8.70 3.72 -20.75
C SER A 85 7.20 3.78 -21.09
N GLY A 86 6.46 2.66 -20.94
CA GLY A 86 5.02 2.60 -21.18
C GLY A 86 4.61 2.27 -22.61
N THR A 87 3.39 2.66 -22.95
CA THR A 87 2.58 2.29 -24.12
C THR A 87 3.18 2.66 -25.49
N GLY A 88 4.34 3.34 -25.52
CA GLY A 88 5.14 3.58 -26.73
C GLY A 88 5.83 2.32 -27.31
N GLY A 89 5.71 1.16 -26.67
CA GLY A 89 5.89 -0.17 -27.29
C GLY A 89 7.32 -0.65 -27.55
N SER A 90 8.35 0.07 -27.10
CA SER A 90 9.76 -0.37 -27.27
C SER A 90 10.68 -0.05 -26.08
N GLY A 91 10.12 0.53 -25.00
CA GLY A 91 10.91 1.00 -23.87
C GLY A 91 11.06 0.01 -22.71
N THR A 92 10.62 -1.24 -22.88
CA THR A 92 10.77 -2.29 -21.86
C THR A 92 12.11 -2.98 -22.01
N SER A 93 12.94 -2.95 -20.98
CA SER A 93 14.29 -3.52 -21.01
C SER A 93 14.81 -3.84 -19.62
N LEU A 94 15.64 -4.88 -19.52
CA LEU A 94 16.48 -5.16 -18.35
C LEU A 94 17.35 -3.93 -18.05
N VAL A 95 17.40 -3.52 -16.79
CA VAL A 95 18.28 -2.42 -16.35
C VAL A 95 19.72 -2.91 -16.27
N LYS A 96 19.92 -4.03 -15.58
CA LYS A 96 21.20 -4.73 -15.42
C LYS A 96 20.93 -6.14 -14.92
N ASP A 97 21.68 -7.11 -15.44
CA ASP A 97 21.84 -8.44 -14.85
C ASP A 97 22.83 -8.29 -13.68
N ILE A 98 22.32 -8.14 -12.46
CA ILE A 98 23.14 -7.85 -11.27
C ILE A 98 23.80 -9.13 -10.76
N HIS A 99 23.06 -10.25 -10.72
CA HIS A 99 23.58 -11.58 -10.41
C HIS A 99 23.64 -12.45 -11.68
N PRO A 100 24.79 -12.53 -12.38
CA PRO A 100 24.84 -13.19 -13.67
C PRO A 100 24.39 -14.65 -13.66
N GLY A 101 23.47 -14.98 -14.57
CA GLY A 101 23.01 -16.35 -14.82
C GLY A 101 21.53 -16.55 -14.46
N LEU A 102 21.14 -17.78 -14.12
CA LEU A 102 19.73 -18.12 -13.86
C LEU A 102 19.27 -17.79 -12.42
N VAL A 103 20.18 -17.33 -11.57
CA VAL A 103 19.88 -16.96 -10.19
C VAL A 103 19.66 -15.46 -10.19
N GLY A 104 18.46 -15.01 -9.81
CA GLY A 104 18.17 -13.57 -9.73
C GLY A 104 18.72 -12.92 -8.48
N SER A 105 18.84 -11.59 -8.51
CA SER A 105 19.42 -10.77 -7.44
C SER A 105 18.59 -10.54 -6.18
N GLU A 106 17.43 -11.20 -6.03
CA GLU A 106 16.52 -11.05 -4.89
C GLU A 106 16.15 -9.58 -4.58
N ILE A 107 15.97 -8.76 -5.62
CA ILE A 107 15.80 -7.31 -5.49
C ILE A 107 14.57 -6.97 -4.62
N SER A 108 14.74 -6.08 -3.65
CA SER A 108 13.63 -5.59 -2.82
C SER A 108 13.79 -4.12 -2.39
N ASN A 109 12.72 -3.57 -1.79
CA ASN A 109 12.67 -2.22 -1.21
C ASN A 109 13.01 -1.10 -2.20
N LEU A 110 12.53 -1.20 -3.44
CA LEU A 110 12.68 -0.15 -4.45
C LEU A 110 12.17 1.20 -3.91
N THR A 111 13.10 2.11 -3.62
CA THR A 111 12.86 3.37 -2.94
C THR A 111 13.40 4.52 -3.76
N ARG A 112 12.53 5.43 -4.18
CA ARG A 112 12.91 6.59 -4.99
C ARG A 112 13.52 7.68 -4.11
N VAL A 113 14.69 8.19 -4.51
CA VAL A 113 15.38 9.32 -3.88
C VAL A 113 15.82 10.31 -4.96
N GLY A 114 15.04 11.39 -5.12
CA GLY A 114 15.18 12.29 -6.26
C GLY A 114 15.00 11.53 -7.58
N ASN A 115 15.95 11.66 -8.50
CA ASN A 115 15.88 11.02 -9.82
C ASN A 115 16.50 9.60 -9.85
N ARG A 116 16.91 9.06 -8.70
CA ARG A 116 17.50 7.73 -8.58
C ARG A 116 16.58 6.79 -7.83
N LEU A 117 16.80 5.51 -8.05
CA LEU A 117 16.14 4.44 -7.32
C LEU A 117 17.19 3.67 -6.51
N PHE A 118 16.94 3.52 -5.22
CA PHE A 118 17.73 2.69 -4.31
C PHE A 118 16.99 1.39 -4.04
N PHE A 119 17.72 0.31 -3.82
CA PHE A 119 17.17 -1.00 -3.55
C PHE A 119 18.23 -1.89 -2.90
N ALA A 120 17.79 -3.00 -2.31
CA ALA A 120 18.69 -4.03 -1.82
C ALA A 120 18.76 -5.18 -2.85
N ALA A 121 19.95 -5.74 -3.06
CA ALA A 121 20.18 -6.83 -4.02
C ALA A 121 21.45 -7.62 -3.65
N ASP A 122 21.51 -8.87 -4.11
CA ASP A 122 22.70 -9.73 -4.09
C ASP A 122 23.27 -9.91 -5.50
N ASP A 123 24.58 -9.72 -5.69
CA ASP A 123 25.29 -9.95 -6.94
C ASP A 123 26.06 -11.28 -6.97
N GLY A 124 25.93 -12.10 -5.92
CA GLY A 124 26.60 -13.38 -5.75
C GLY A 124 28.03 -13.26 -5.23
N VAL A 125 28.49 -12.04 -4.94
CA VAL A 125 29.85 -11.74 -4.48
C VAL A 125 29.83 -10.99 -3.15
N HIS A 126 28.93 -10.01 -2.99
CA HIS A 126 28.89 -9.08 -1.86
C HIS A 126 27.73 -9.33 -0.88
N GLY A 127 26.96 -10.41 -1.04
CA GLY A 127 25.76 -10.63 -0.23
C GLY A 127 24.69 -9.57 -0.49
N TYR A 128 23.70 -9.47 0.41
CA TYR A 128 22.59 -8.53 0.27
C TYR A 128 22.96 -7.12 0.72
N GLU A 129 23.18 -6.25 -0.27
CA GLU A 129 23.74 -4.92 -0.03
C GLU A 129 22.91 -3.81 -0.68
N LEU A 130 23.28 -2.54 -0.41
CA LEU A 130 22.59 -1.39 -0.97
C LEU A 130 23.08 -1.07 -2.40
N TRP A 131 22.15 -1.02 -3.34
CA TRP A 131 22.37 -0.65 -4.72
C TRP A 131 21.62 0.63 -5.10
N VAL A 132 22.11 1.28 -6.15
CA VAL A 132 21.46 2.45 -6.74
C VAL A 132 21.44 2.34 -8.26
N THR A 133 20.40 2.90 -8.88
CA THR A 133 20.29 3.05 -10.33
C THR A 133 19.78 4.43 -10.74
N ASP A 134 20.26 4.90 -11.89
CA ASP A 134 19.65 6.01 -12.67
C ASP A 134 18.73 5.49 -13.81
N GLY A 135 18.52 4.17 -13.84
CA GLY A 135 17.79 3.43 -14.85
C GLY A 135 18.64 2.90 -16.00
N THR A 136 19.95 3.15 -16.02
CA THR A 136 20.87 2.58 -17.02
C THR A 136 21.78 1.52 -16.40
N SER A 137 22.24 0.56 -17.19
CA SER A 137 23.19 -0.46 -16.73
C SER A 137 24.48 0.16 -16.16
N ALA A 138 25.01 1.22 -16.79
CA ALA A 138 26.22 1.91 -16.34
C ALA A 138 26.01 2.70 -15.03
N GLY A 139 24.82 3.28 -14.84
CA GLY A 139 24.44 3.96 -13.61
C GLY A 139 23.87 3.03 -12.53
N THR A 140 23.94 1.70 -12.73
CA THR A 140 23.49 0.70 -11.75
C THR A 140 24.68 0.04 -11.07
N TYR A 141 24.88 0.32 -9.78
CA TYR A 141 26.06 -0.13 -9.04
C TYR A 141 25.80 -0.33 -7.55
N LEU A 142 26.59 -1.24 -6.95
CA LEU A 142 26.71 -1.42 -5.50
C LEU A 142 27.22 -0.11 -4.89
N VAL A 143 26.45 0.49 -3.98
CA VAL A 143 26.81 1.77 -3.37
C VAL A 143 28.02 1.60 -2.48
N LYS A 144 28.00 0.55 -1.66
CA LYS A 144 29.02 0.17 -0.70
C LYS A 144 28.81 -1.27 -0.29
N ASP A 145 29.89 -2.03 -0.20
CA ASP A 145 29.94 -3.34 0.46
C ASP A 145 29.96 -3.07 1.98
N ILE A 146 28.77 -2.95 2.60
CA ILE A 146 28.66 -2.52 4.00
C ILE A 146 29.16 -3.62 4.92
N TYR A 147 28.72 -4.87 4.70
CA TYR A 147 29.31 -6.04 5.34
C TYR A 147 30.30 -6.71 4.38
N PRO A 148 31.63 -6.55 4.57
CA PRO A 148 32.58 -7.06 3.60
C PRO A 148 32.51 -8.57 3.36
N GLY A 149 32.42 -8.98 2.10
CA GLY A 149 32.42 -10.38 1.68
C GLY A 149 31.03 -10.87 1.29
N THR A 150 30.71 -12.13 1.58
CA THR A 150 29.47 -12.77 1.09
C THR A 150 28.31 -12.72 2.09
N GLU A 151 28.44 -11.93 3.15
CA GLU A 151 27.44 -11.82 4.23
C GLU A 151 26.51 -10.64 3.97
N ASP A 152 25.35 -10.62 4.62
CA ASP A 152 24.31 -9.62 4.33
C ASP A 152 24.44 -8.37 5.19
N GLY A 153 24.77 -7.22 4.59
CA GLY A 153 24.66 -5.92 5.25
C GLY A 153 23.21 -5.51 5.50
N LEU A 154 22.33 -5.66 4.50
CA LEU A 154 20.92 -5.28 4.59
C LEU A 154 20.02 -6.46 4.99
N PHE A 155 18.81 -6.14 5.44
CA PHE A 155 17.84 -7.17 5.79
C PHE A 155 17.34 -7.88 4.53
N ARG A 156 17.72 -9.16 4.35
CA ARG A 156 17.06 -10.06 3.38
C ARG A 156 15.64 -10.38 3.82
N PRO A 157 14.60 -9.96 3.08
CA PRO A 157 13.23 -10.30 3.42
C PRO A 157 13.07 -11.82 3.46
N ASN A 158 12.82 -12.37 4.64
CA ASN A 158 12.43 -13.76 4.81
C ASN A 158 11.00 -13.82 5.38
N LEU A 159 10.47 -15.03 5.56
CA LEU A 159 9.11 -15.27 6.08
C LEU A 159 8.84 -14.66 7.48
N LEU A 160 9.84 -14.09 8.17
CA LEU A 160 9.72 -13.57 9.54
C LEU A 160 9.38 -12.08 9.62
N ILE A 161 9.50 -11.32 8.53
CA ILE A 161 9.03 -9.93 8.47
C ILE A 161 7.62 -9.89 7.86
N ARG A 162 6.75 -9.04 8.42
CA ARG A 162 5.40 -8.83 7.86
C ARG A 162 5.56 -8.33 6.41
N ARG A 163 4.89 -9.00 5.45
CA ARG A 163 4.89 -8.56 4.05
C ARG A 163 4.52 -7.06 3.99
N ASN A 164 5.27 -6.29 3.22
CA ASN A 164 5.14 -4.84 3.03
C ASN A 164 5.61 -3.92 4.17
N GLU A 165 6.42 -4.41 5.12
CA GLU A 165 7.09 -3.53 6.07
C GLU A 165 8.19 -2.69 5.38
N PRO A 166 8.15 -1.35 5.43
CA PRO A 166 9.15 -0.51 4.77
C PRO A 166 10.49 -0.56 5.53
N LEU A 167 11.54 -1.03 4.87
CA LEU A 167 12.90 -1.11 5.42
C LEU A 167 13.78 0.10 5.07
N LEU A 168 13.34 0.89 4.09
CA LEU A 168 14.03 2.06 3.56
C LEU A 168 13.08 3.26 3.61
N VAL A 169 13.63 4.46 3.85
CA VAL A 169 12.87 5.71 3.74
C VAL A 169 13.70 6.83 3.14
N GLU A 170 13.09 7.58 2.21
CA GLU A 170 13.63 8.86 1.76
C GLU A 170 13.27 9.96 2.75
N PHE A 171 14.29 10.72 3.18
CA PHE A 171 14.11 11.93 3.97
C PHE A 171 15.12 13.00 3.55
N GLU A 172 14.61 14.13 3.08
CA GLU A 172 15.41 15.28 2.61
C GLU A 172 16.44 14.95 1.52
N GLY A 173 16.07 14.08 0.58
CA GLY A 173 16.92 13.68 -0.55
C GLY A 173 18.00 12.66 -0.20
N VAL A 174 17.91 12.06 0.99
CA VAL A 174 18.82 11.05 1.52
C VAL A 174 18.04 9.80 1.88
N LEU A 175 18.63 8.63 1.65
CA LEU A 175 18.06 7.34 2.07
C LEU A 175 18.48 7.03 3.51
N TYR A 176 17.55 6.54 4.33
CA TYR A 176 17.81 5.97 5.65
C TYR A 176 17.28 4.54 5.73
N PHE A 177 18.03 3.67 6.40
CA PHE A 177 17.77 2.22 6.44
C PHE A 177 18.54 1.54 7.58
N GLY A 178 18.23 0.27 7.85
CA GLY A 178 18.98 -0.57 8.76
C GLY A 178 20.10 -1.34 8.05
N ALA A 179 21.34 -1.29 8.53
CA ALA A 179 22.45 -2.10 7.95
C ALA A 179 23.48 -2.54 8.99
N ASN A 180 24.18 -3.64 8.69
CA ASN A 180 25.21 -4.26 9.52
C ASN A 180 26.57 -4.20 8.83
N ASP A 181 27.59 -3.67 9.48
CA ASP A 181 28.97 -3.60 8.95
C ASP A 181 29.92 -4.68 9.51
N GLY A 182 29.36 -5.64 10.26
CA GLY A 182 30.12 -6.69 10.94
C GLY A 182 30.85 -6.23 12.20
N VAL A 183 30.72 -4.95 12.58
CA VAL A 183 31.34 -4.35 13.77
C VAL A 183 30.30 -3.87 14.77
N HIS A 184 29.24 -3.22 14.29
CA HIS A 184 28.24 -2.53 15.11
C HIS A 184 26.87 -3.23 15.14
N GLY A 185 26.76 -4.44 14.57
CA GLY A 185 25.44 -5.06 14.34
C GLY A 185 24.56 -4.24 13.38
N ARG A 186 23.26 -4.56 13.29
CA ARG A 186 22.34 -3.84 12.38
C ARG A 186 21.78 -2.60 13.06
N GLU A 187 22.20 -1.44 12.57
CA GLU A 187 21.95 -0.13 13.17
C GLU A 187 21.39 0.88 12.16
N LEU A 188 21.23 2.15 12.54
CA LEU A 188 20.68 3.17 11.65
C LEU A 188 21.76 3.73 10.72
N TRP A 189 21.58 3.55 9.42
CA TRP A 189 22.48 4.01 8.36
C TRP A 189 21.81 5.04 7.45
N ARG A 190 22.65 5.75 6.69
CA ARG A 190 22.20 6.61 5.59
C ARG A 190 23.02 6.42 4.33
N SER A 191 22.46 6.84 3.20
CA SER A 191 23.16 6.92 1.91
C SER A 191 22.68 8.08 1.06
N ASP A 192 23.62 8.75 0.37
CA ASP A 192 23.35 9.64 -0.77
C ASP A 192 23.66 8.97 -2.13
N GLY A 193 23.89 7.66 -2.14
CA GLY A 193 24.25 6.86 -3.33
C GLY A 193 25.73 6.91 -3.70
N THR A 194 26.58 7.47 -2.84
CA THR A 194 28.03 7.35 -2.91
C THR A 194 28.57 6.57 -1.72
N ASP A 195 29.73 5.93 -1.87
CA ASP A 195 30.42 5.25 -0.76
C ASP A 195 30.70 6.21 0.42
N ALA A 196 31.23 7.40 0.13
CA ALA A 196 31.56 8.40 1.15
C ALA A 196 30.32 8.95 1.88
N GLY A 197 29.20 9.06 1.17
CA GLY A 197 27.91 9.44 1.75
C GLY A 197 27.14 8.27 2.34
N THR A 198 27.73 7.07 2.45
CA THR A 198 27.12 5.87 3.03
C THR A 198 27.81 5.49 4.33
N TYR A 199 27.15 5.77 5.45
CA TYR A 199 27.73 5.62 6.79
C TYR A 199 26.68 5.43 7.90
N LEU A 200 27.13 4.83 9.00
CA LEU A 200 26.39 4.67 10.26
C LEU A 200 26.01 6.03 10.84
N VAL A 201 24.72 6.30 11.00
CA VAL A 201 24.19 7.52 11.61
C VAL A 201 24.20 7.40 13.12
N GLU A 202 23.71 6.28 13.64
CA GLU A 202 23.56 6.03 15.06
C GLU A 202 23.76 4.55 15.34
N ASP A 203 24.65 4.24 16.28
CA ASP A 203 24.81 2.94 16.93
C ASP A 203 23.85 2.89 18.13
N ILE A 204 22.59 2.46 17.88
CA ILE A 204 21.52 2.50 18.88
C ILE A 204 21.78 1.46 19.97
N GLU A 205 22.25 0.26 19.58
CA GLU A 205 22.74 -0.77 20.51
C GLU A 205 24.26 -0.86 20.46
N ALA A 206 24.92 -0.08 21.33
CA ALA A 206 26.36 0.09 21.30
C ALA A 206 27.16 -1.24 21.29
N GLY A 207 28.03 -1.39 20.29
CA GLY A 207 28.89 -2.57 20.13
C GLY A 207 28.36 -3.52 19.06
N PRO A 208 28.67 -4.83 19.12
CA PRO A 208 28.35 -5.76 18.02
C PRO A 208 26.90 -6.26 18.03
N ASP A 209 26.09 -5.86 19.02
CA ASP A 209 24.70 -6.24 19.13
C ASP A 209 23.85 -5.38 18.18
N SER A 210 22.58 -5.72 17.95
CA SER A 210 21.79 -5.18 16.83
C SER A 210 20.45 -4.62 17.29
N SER A 211 20.19 -3.35 16.98
CA SER A 211 18.90 -2.70 17.21
C SER A 211 17.86 -3.04 16.12
N SER A 212 18.29 -3.52 14.96
CA SER A 212 17.44 -3.94 13.84
C SER A 212 16.38 -2.90 13.39
N PRO A 213 16.77 -1.69 12.94
CA PRO A 213 15.83 -0.67 12.46
C PRO A 213 14.96 -1.14 11.29
N ARG A 214 13.64 -0.92 11.39
CA ARG A 214 12.61 -1.32 10.41
C ARG A 214 11.35 -0.45 10.53
N SER A 215 10.32 -0.71 9.73
CA SER A 215 9.06 0.06 9.72
C SER A 215 9.27 1.57 9.54
N PHE A 216 10.08 1.98 8.57
CA PHE A 216 10.38 3.40 8.39
C PHE A 216 9.20 4.17 7.79
N VAL A 217 8.83 5.29 8.40
CA VAL A 217 7.78 6.19 7.89
C VAL A 217 8.16 7.66 8.07
N ARG A 218 8.14 8.41 6.98
CA ARG A 218 8.31 9.87 6.99
C ARG A 218 7.01 10.56 7.45
N VAL A 219 7.13 11.53 8.35
CA VAL A 219 6.00 12.35 8.82
C VAL A 219 6.29 13.82 8.55
N GLY A 220 5.69 14.36 7.49
CA GLY A 220 5.94 15.71 7.03
C GLY A 220 7.38 15.90 6.56
N ASN A 221 7.96 17.08 6.83
CA ASN A 221 9.33 17.42 6.44
C ASN A 221 10.28 17.51 7.64
N GLU A 222 9.82 17.14 8.83
CA GLU A 222 10.57 17.40 10.07
C GLU A 222 11.24 16.15 10.65
N ALA A 223 10.69 14.97 10.38
CA ALA A 223 11.20 13.72 10.92
C ALA A 223 10.73 12.51 10.12
N PHE A 224 11.46 11.42 10.29
CA PHE A 224 10.98 10.07 10.06
C PHE A 224 10.97 9.28 11.37
N TYR A 225 10.20 8.20 11.37
CA TYR A 225 10.02 7.30 12.49
C TYR A 225 10.35 5.89 12.04
N PHE A 226 10.81 5.07 12.98
CA PHE A 226 11.14 3.67 12.72
C PHE A 226 11.05 2.88 14.03
N VAL A 227 10.99 1.57 13.90
CA VAL A 227 10.98 0.63 15.02
C VAL A 227 12.38 0.02 15.14
N ALA A 228 12.95 0.00 16.34
CA ALA A 228 14.20 -0.68 16.63
C ALA A 228 14.24 -1.11 18.10
N ALA A 229 14.93 -2.20 18.39
CA ALA A 229 15.13 -2.74 19.73
C ALA A 229 16.32 -2.08 20.43
N GLN A 230 16.33 -2.17 21.76
CA GLN A 230 17.47 -1.82 22.60
C GLN A 230 17.45 -2.69 23.85
N ARG A 231 18.62 -3.00 24.41
CA ARG A 231 18.76 -3.81 25.61
C ARG A 231 18.30 -3.03 26.84
N GLY A 232 17.16 -3.45 27.40
CA GLY A 232 16.64 -2.86 28.63
C GLY A 232 17.32 -3.42 29.89
N PRO A 233 17.07 -2.80 31.06
CA PRO A 233 17.71 -3.19 32.33
C PRO A 233 17.25 -4.56 32.87
N ARG A 234 16.17 -5.13 32.33
CA ARG A 234 15.59 -6.42 32.77
C ARG A 234 15.29 -7.39 31.65
N ARG A 235 14.88 -6.87 30.49
CA ARG A 235 14.53 -7.56 29.25
C ARG A 235 14.82 -6.61 28.11
N ASP A 236 14.94 -7.13 26.91
CA ASP A 236 15.03 -6.31 25.71
C ASP A 236 13.78 -5.44 25.60
N GLU A 237 13.93 -4.26 25.02
CA GLU A 237 12.90 -3.26 24.82
C GLU A 237 12.73 -3.03 23.31
N ILE A 238 11.49 -2.83 22.87
CA ILE A 238 11.18 -2.41 21.51
C ILE A 238 10.69 -0.96 21.55
N HIS A 239 11.22 -0.14 20.66
CA HIS A 239 10.96 1.29 20.66
C HIS A 239 10.41 1.75 19.32
N LEU A 240 9.50 2.72 19.39
CA LEU A 240 9.23 3.62 18.27
C LEU A 240 10.17 4.81 18.41
N TRP A 241 11.10 4.95 17.48
CA TRP A 241 12.08 6.03 17.43
C TRP A 241 11.62 7.15 16.50
N ARG A 242 12.08 8.36 16.80
CA ARG A 242 11.99 9.55 15.94
C ARG A 242 13.39 10.02 15.58
N SER A 243 13.63 10.31 14.31
CA SER A 243 14.88 10.87 13.81
C SER A 243 14.65 12.09 12.93
N THR A 244 15.60 13.02 12.95
CA THR A 244 15.69 14.15 12.02
C THR A 244 16.75 13.93 10.94
N GLY A 245 17.28 12.71 10.82
CA GLY A 245 18.36 12.35 9.89
C GLY A 245 19.78 12.66 10.37
N ALA A 246 19.92 13.28 11.54
CA ALA A 246 21.20 13.47 12.23
C ALA A 246 21.32 12.52 13.44
N PRO A 247 22.53 12.31 13.98
CA PRO A 247 22.70 11.58 15.24
C PRO A 247 21.86 12.17 16.38
N GLY A 248 21.45 11.32 17.32
CA GLY A 248 20.58 11.67 18.46
C GLY A 248 19.11 11.30 18.24
N VAL A 249 18.82 10.06 17.86
CA VAL A 249 17.45 9.54 17.76
C VAL A 249 16.73 9.58 19.13
N ILE A 250 15.41 9.82 19.11
CA ILE A 250 14.62 10.04 20.33
C ILE A 250 13.57 8.93 20.45
N PRO A 251 13.48 8.21 21.59
CA PRO A 251 12.43 7.22 21.79
C PRO A 251 11.11 7.92 22.08
N VAL A 252 10.08 7.56 21.31
CA VAL A 252 8.72 8.11 21.40
C VAL A 252 7.78 7.18 22.16
N LEU A 253 8.00 5.87 22.02
CA LEU A 253 7.34 4.82 22.79
C LEU A 253 8.36 3.74 23.13
N THR A 254 8.27 3.19 24.35
CA THR A 254 9.03 2.02 24.79
C THR A 254 8.07 0.92 25.24
N ARG A 255 8.33 -0.30 24.80
CA ARG A 255 7.59 -1.52 25.18
C ARG A 255 8.57 -2.65 25.49
N VAL A 256 8.09 -3.68 26.18
CA VAL A 256 8.90 -4.88 26.43
C VAL A 256 9.14 -5.60 25.10
N GLY A 257 10.30 -6.23 24.91
CA GLY A 257 10.78 -6.72 23.62
C GLY A 257 9.86 -7.71 22.90
N ASP A 258 9.01 -8.44 23.64
CA ASP A 258 8.04 -9.39 23.06
C ASP A 258 6.83 -8.69 22.41
N ASN A 259 6.69 -7.35 22.57
CA ASN A 259 5.63 -6.57 21.93
C ASN A 259 6.00 -6.28 20.47
N VAL A 260 4.99 -6.06 19.62
CA VAL A 260 5.20 -5.70 18.21
C VAL A 260 4.58 -4.35 17.91
N ILE A 261 5.39 -3.42 17.40
CA ILE A 261 4.95 -2.13 16.83
C ILE A 261 4.94 -2.28 15.30
N PHE A 262 3.82 -1.99 14.65
CA PHE A 262 3.62 -2.20 13.21
C PHE A 262 2.56 -1.25 12.62
N ASP A 263 2.36 -1.31 11.30
CA ASP A 263 1.39 -0.51 10.52
C ASP A 263 1.43 0.99 10.85
N LEU A 264 2.62 1.57 10.71
CA LEU A 264 2.85 2.99 10.88
C LEU A 264 2.21 3.77 9.72
N LEU A 265 1.35 4.73 10.03
CA LEU A 265 0.67 5.59 9.07
C LEU A 265 0.83 7.07 9.44
N ALA A 266 1.51 7.82 8.58
CA ALA A 266 1.56 9.27 8.66
C ALA A 266 0.21 9.88 8.26
N VAL A 267 -0.36 10.71 9.13
CA VAL A 267 -1.58 11.50 8.85
C VAL A 267 -1.29 12.96 9.19
N LYS A 268 -0.88 13.73 8.18
CA LYS A 268 -0.34 15.09 8.33
C LYS A 268 0.90 15.09 9.25
N SER A 269 0.86 15.83 10.35
CA SER A 269 1.95 15.96 11.33
C SER A 269 1.86 14.95 12.47
N ARG A 270 1.11 13.86 12.29
CA ARG A 270 0.86 12.84 13.32
C ARG A 270 1.17 11.48 12.75
N LEU A 271 1.58 10.58 13.63
CA LEU A 271 1.76 9.18 13.32
C LEU A 271 0.70 8.37 14.07
N TYR A 272 0.03 7.48 13.35
CA TYR A 272 -0.80 6.41 13.90
C TYR A 272 -0.06 5.09 13.69
N PHE A 273 -0.23 4.14 14.60
CA PHE A 273 0.45 2.85 14.53
C PHE A 273 -0.28 1.84 15.40
N LEU A 274 -0.02 0.56 15.15
CA LEU A 274 -0.56 -0.55 15.92
C LEU A 274 0.48 -1.10 16.88
N VAL A 275 0.01 -1.56 18.03
CA VAL A 275 0.82 -2.26 19.03
C VAL A 275 0.09 -3.52 19.45
N ASP A 276 0.73 -4.66 19.22
CA ASP A 276 0.39 -5.97 19.79
C ASP A 276 1.23 -6.19 21.04
N ASN A 277 0.57 -6.56 22.14
CA ASN A 277 1.23 -6.79 23.43
C ASN A 277 1.42 -8.29 23.73
N ASP A 278 1.63 -9.12 22.70
CA ASP A 278 1.84 -10.57 22.79
C ASP A 278 0.56 -11.34 23.21
N GLU A 279 -0.60 -10.80 22.85
CA GLU A 279 -1.91 -11.40 23.17
C GLU A 279 -2.68 -11.85 21.91
N GLY A 280 -2.07 -11.72 20.73
CA GLY A 280 -2.76 -11.99 19.45
C GLY A 280 -3.80 -10.92 19.11
N GLU A 281 -3.74 -9.77 19.78
CA GLU A 281 -4.69 -8.67 19.67
C GLU A 281 -3.93 -7.33 19.64
N ALA A 282 -4.49 -6.30 18.99
CA ALA A 282 -3.77 -5.05 18.77
C ALA A 282 -4.54 -3.81 19.20
N SER A 283 -3.77 -2.80 19.57
CA SER A 283 -4.27 -1.49 19.96
C SER A 283 -3.84 -0.43 18.97
N LEU A 284 -4.76 0.50 18.66
CA LEU A 284 -4.45 1.68 17.86
C LEU A 284 -3.85 2.76 18.76
N TRP A 285 -2.68 3.25 18.37
CA TRP A 285 -1.95 4.33 19.04
C TRP A 285 -1.80 5.55 18.15
N LYS A 286 -1.40 6.65 18.77
CA LYS A 286 -1.05 7.89 18.09
C LYS A 286 0.04 8.63 18.83
N THR A 287 0.86 9.35 18.07
CA THR A 287 1.84 10.33 18.55
C THR A 287 1.92 11.56 17.65
N ASP A 288 2.44 12.66 18.17
CA ASP A 288 2.93 13.82 17.44
C ASP A 288 4.47 13.94 17.45
N GLY A 289 5.16 12.93 17.98
CA GLY A 289 6.61 12.88 18.13
C GLY A 289 7.11 13.08 19.56
N ALA A 290 6.25 13.48 20.50
CA ALA A 290 6.61 13.56 21.92
C ALA A 290 6.08 12.36 22.71
N ALA A 291 6.91 11.78 23.59
CA ALA A 291 6.51 10.69 24.47
C ALA A 291 5.29 11.06 25.34
N SER A 292 5.21 12.30 25.85
CA SER A 292 4.07 12.79 26.65
C SER A 292 2.75 12.85 25.90
N ASN A 293 2.79 12.89 24.57
CA ASN A 293 1.62 12.95 23.68
C ASN A 293 1.39 11.63 22.93
N THR A 294 2.15 10.60 23.28
CA THR A 294 2.02 9.25 22.73
C THR A 294 1.06 8.44 23.59
N ARG A 295 -0.05 8.00 23.01
CA ARG A 295 -1.10 7.33 23.78
C ARG A 295 -1.91 6.33 22.95
N GLN A 296 -2.40 5.31 23.64
CA GLN A 296 -3.39 4.40 23.13
C GLN A 296 -4.71 5.14 22.88
N LEU A 297 -5.35 4.86 21.77
CA LEU A 297 -6.68 5.37 21.45
C LEU A 297 -7.75 4.33 21.73
N ARG A 298 -7.52 3.08 21.32
CA ARG A 298 -8.45 1.96 21.51
C ARG A 298 -7.74 0.62 21.42
N TYR A 299 -8.25 -0.37 22.14
CA TYR A 299 -7.88 -1.79 22.04
C TYR A 299 -8.92 -2.52 21.18
N PHE A 300 -8.49 -3.47 20.35
CA PHE A 300 -9.36 -4.29 19.50
C PHE A 300 -9.13 -5.76 19.83
N PHE A 301 -10.22 -6.47 20.13
CA PHE A 301 -10.23 -7.91 20.33
C PHE A 301 -10.37 -8.63 18.98
N GLY A 302 -9.79 -9.82 18.87
CA GLY A 302 -9.85 -10.63 17.64
C GLY A 302 -8.86 -10.19 16.57
N GLU A 303 -9.33 -10.10 15.32
CA GLU A 303 -8.48 -9.76 14.16
C GLU A 303 -7.79 -8.40 14.34
N TYR A 304 -6.51 -8.35 14.00
CA TYR A 304 -5.74 -7.11 14.07
C TYR A 304 -6.37 -6.06 13.15
N PRO A 305 -6.40 -4.79 13.57
CA PRO A 305 -6.69 -3.72 12.64
C PRO A 305 -5.77 -3.79 11.41
N HIS A 306 -6.30 -3.56 10.21
CA HIS A 306 -5.54 -3.56 8.97
C HIS A 306 -6.08 -2.54 7.96
N ASP A 307 -5.40 -2.41 6.81
CA ASP A 307 -5.76 -1.47 5.74
C ASP A 307 -5.92 -0.01 6.23
N LEU A 308 -5.01 0.44 7.10
CA LEU A 308 -5.04 1.81 7.63
C LEU A 308 -4.82 2.83 6.49
N VAL A 309 -5.79 3.71 6.26
CA VAL A 309 -5.69 4.80 5.28
C VAL A 309 -5.95 6.18 5.89
N ALA A 310 -5.24 7.18 5.37
CA ALA A 310 -5.38 8.57 5.79
C ALA A 310 -6.55 9.26 5.06
N LEU A 311 -7.65 9.52 5.76
CA LEU A 311 -8.78 10.29 5.24
C LEU A 311 -8.78 11.71 5.82
N GLY A 312 -8.12 12.63 5.12
CA GLY A 312 -7.99 14.03 5.53
C GLY A 312 -7.18 14.20 6.83
N LYS A 313 -7.85 14.31 7.98
CA LYS A 313 -7.22 14.40 9.32
C LYS A 313 -7.46 13.15 10.18
N ARG A 314 -8.14 12.15 9.61
CA ARG A 314 -8.56 10.91 10.28
C ARG A 314 -7.78 9.74 9.73
N VAL A 315 -7.77 8.65 10.48
CA VAL A 315 -7.43 7.31 9.97
C VAL A 315 -8.72 6.52 9.86
N VAL A 316 -8.87 5.78 8.76
CA VAL A 316 -9.93 4.81 8.51
C VAL A 316 -9.28 3.46 8.28
N PHE A 317 -9.86 2.38 8.82
CA PHE A 317 -9.24 1.06 8.86
C PHE A 317 -10.30 -0.02 9.07
N SER A 318 -9.98 -1.26 8.75
CA SER A 318 -10.77 -2.42 9.17
C SER A 318 -10.33 -2.88 10.56
N ALA A 319 -11.25 -3.28 11.43
CA ALA A 319 -10.91 -3.87 12.73
C ALA A 319 -12.11 -4.58 13.41
N GLY A 320 -11.74 -5.45 14.36
CA GLY A 320 -12.65 -6.21 15.22
C GLY A 320 -12.86 -7.62 14.70
N ALA A 321 -13.09 -8.57 15.59
CA ALA A 321 -13.70 -9.86 15.24
C ALA A 321 -14.34 -10.49 16.49
N GLY A 322 -15.60 -10.94 16.38
CA GLY A 322 -16.31 -11.66 17.44
C GLY A 322 -17.21 -10.80 18.33
N GLU A 323 -17.91 -11.43 19.29
CA GLU A 323 -18.88 -10.73 20.15
C GLU A 323 -18.19 -9.66 21.05
N PRO A 324 -18.70 -8.41 21.10
CA PRO A 324 -19.94 -7.93 20.49
C PRO A 324 -19.77 -7.23 19.12
N GLU A 325 -18.55 -7.18 18.56
CA GLU A 325 -18.18 -6.39 17.38
C GLU A 325 -17.54 -7.31 16.30
N GLY A 326 -18.31 -7.72 15.29
CA GLY A 326 -17.73 -8.30 14.07
C GLY A 326 -16.77 -7.32 13.36
N GLU A 327 -15.97 -7.83 12.43
CA GLU A 327 -15.02 -7.02 11.66
C GLU A 327 -15.76 -5.96 10.82
N GLU A 328 -15.47 -4.69 11.08
CA GLU A 328 -16.21 -3.58 10.51
C GLU A 328 -15.30 -2.39 10.18
N LEU A 329 -15.83 -1.41 9.46
CA LEU A 329 -15.07 -0.21 9.13
C LEU A 329 -15.00 0.73 10.35
N TRP A 330 -13.80 1.13 10.76
CA TRP A 330 -13.54 2.05 11.87
C TRP A 330 -12.95 3.37 11.41
N SER A 331 -13.19 4.43 12.19
CA SER A 331 -12.69 5.78 11.92
C SER A 331 -12.21 6.42 13.21
N SER A 332 -11.01 7.02 13.17
CA SER A 332 -10.45 7.78 14.30
C SER A 332 -10.03 9.18 13.89
N ASN A 333 -10.45 10.18 14.67
CA ASN A 333 -9.91 11.54 14.58
C ASN A 333 -8.65 11.76 15.47
N GLY A 334 -8.16 10.69 16.11
CA GLY A 334 -7.02 10.73 17.02
C GLY A 334 -7.33 11.07 18.47
N SER A 335 -8.58 10.85 18.91
CA SER A 335 -8.97 10.76 20.33
C SER A 335 -9.66 9.42 20.62
N THR A 336 -9.62 8.96 21.87
CA THR A 336 -10.35 7.77 22.32
C THR A 336 -11.85 7.86 22.01
N SER A 337 -12.50 8.98 22.36
CA SER A 337 -13.93 9.20 22.10
C SER A 337 -14.28 9.39 20.62
N GLY A 338 -13.30 9.70 19.78
CA GLY A 338 -13.45 9.86 18.34
C GLY A 338 -13.02 8.64 17.53
N THR A 339 -12.58 7.56 18.19
CA THR A 339 -12.27 6.26 17.59
C THR A 339 -13.49 5.37 17.69
N LYS A 340 -14.24 5.27 16.59
CA LYS A 340 -15.56 4.67 16.54
C LYS A 340 -15.76 3.88 15.26
N ARG A 341 -16.55 2.82 15.34
CA ARG A 341 -17.07 2.12 14.18
C ARG A 341 -17.83 3.13 13.31
N ALA A 342 -17.50 3.17 12.02
CA ALA A 342 -18.21 3.99 11.06
C ALA A 342 -19.64 3.46 10.94
N LYS A 343 -19.81 2.18 10.58
CA LYS A 343 -21.09 1.51 10.46
C LYS A 343 -20.96 0.03 10.82
N ASP A 344 -22.04 -0.53 11.36
CA ASP A 344 -22.25 -1.98 11.47
C ASP A 344 -22.84 -2.41 10.12
N ILE A 345 -21.99 -2.77 9.16
CA ILE A 345 -22.44 -3.06 7.79
C ILE A 345 -23.14 -4.41 7.76
N TRP A 346 -22.56 -5.43 8.39
CA TRP A 346 -23.21 -6.72 8.63
C TRP A 346 -23.54 -6.85 10.10
N SER A 347 -24.81 -6.61 10.43
CA SER A 347 -25.28 -6.62 11.81
C SER A 347 -24.96 -7.91 12.56
N GLY A 348 -24.43 -7.78 13.77
CA GLY A 348 -24.14 -8.89 14.67
C GLY A 348 -22.65 -9.27 14.69
N PRO A 349 -22.31 -10.46 15.18
CA PRO A 349 -20.91 -10.84 15.42
C PRO A 349 -20.12 -11.25 14.17
N THR A 350 -20.78 -11.39 13.00
CA THR A 350 -20.14 -11.89 11.78
C THR A 350 -19.22 -10.86 11.14
N GLY A 351 -19.60 -9.58 11.13
CA GLY A 351 -18.81 -8.53 10.49
C GLY A 351 -18.91 -8.54 8.96
N SER A 352 -18.47 -7.44 8.34
CA SER A 352 -18.55 -7.20 6.90
C SER A 352 -17.23 -7.39 6.15
N SER A 353 -16.16 -7.70 6.87
CA SER A 353 -14.77 -7.82 6.41
C SER A 353 -14.34 -6.78 5.37
N PRO A 354 -14.31 -5.48 5.75
CA PRO A 354 -13.76 -4.43 4.91
C PRO A 354 -12.30 -4.69 4.54
N SER A 355 -11.97 -4.65 3.26
CA SER A 355 -10.56 -4.68 2.84
C SER A 355 -10.32 -3.89 1.55
N ALA A 356 -9.05 -3.77 1.17
CA ALA A 356 -8.60 -3.01 0.00
C ALA A 356 -9.08 -1.56 0.05
N LEU A 357 -8.82 -0.89 1.18
CA LEU A 357 -9.24 0.50 1.39
C LEU A 357 -8.40 1.44 0.51
N ALA A 358 -9.06 2.30 -0.27
CA ALA A 358 -8.42 3.32 -1.09
C ALA A 358 -9.13 4.66 -0.98
N VAL A 359 -8.38 5.74 -0.75
CA VAL A 359 -8.94 7.09 -0.61
C VAL A 359 -9.01 7.77 -1.97
N LEU A 360 -10.22 8.09 -2.41
CA LEU A 360 -10.49 8.90 -3.60
C LEU A 360 -11.19 10.21 -3.19
N GLY A 361 -10.42 11.30 -3.20
CA GLY A 361 -10.89 12.61 -2.75
C GLY A 361 -11.19 12.62 -1.25
N SER A 362 -12.46 12.85 -0.89
CA SER A 362 -12.94 12.90 0.51
C SER A 362 -13.61 11.60 0.96
N ARG A 363 -13.47 10.51 0.19
CA ARG A 363 -14.10 9.21 0.44
C ARG A 363 -13.07 8.10 0.45
N VAL A 364 -13.36 7.03 1.19
CA VAL A 364 -12.68 5.74 1.08
C VAL A 364 -13.59 4.77 0.33
N PHE A 365 -13.03 4.06 -0.64
CA PHE A 365 -13.63 2.94 -1.32
C PHE A 365 -13.00 1.66 -0.78
N PHE A 366 -13.78 0.61 -0.66
CA PHE A 366 -13.36 -0.66 -0.07
C PHE A 366 -14.33 -1.76 -0.49
N ALA A 367 -13.93 -3.01 -0.30
CA ALA A 367 -14.80 -4.14 -0.51
C ALA A 367 -15.35 -4.66 0.81
N ALA A 368 -16.64 -4.99 0.85
CA ALA A 368 -17.33 -5.50 2.04
C ALA A 368 -18.61 -6.26 1.67
N ASN A 369 -19.12 -7.08 2.61
CA ASN A 369 -20.37 -7.83 2.49
C ASN A 369 -21.33 -7.45 3.62
N ASP A 370 -22.58 -7.11 3.31
CA ASP A 370 -23.60 -6.76 4.32
C ASP A 370 -24.46 -7.94 4.78
N GLY A 371 -24.20 -9.14 4.26
CA GLY A 371 -25.01 -10.33 4.54
C GLY A 371 -26.42 -10.28 3.97
N ALA A 372 -26.77 -9.26 3.17
CA ALA A 372 -28.11 -9.04 2.64
C ALA A 372 -28.35 -9.71 1.28
N GLY A 373 -27.47 -10.64 0.88
CA GLY A 373 -27.62 -11.45 -0.32
C GLY A 373 -27.13 -10.80 -1.61
N LYS A 374 -26.31 -9.74 -1.52
CA LYS A 374 -25.57 -9.13 -2.64
C LYS A 374 -24.11 -9.56 -2.76
N GLY A 375 -23.65 -10.40 -1.83
CA GLY A 375 -22.25 -10.80 -1.77
C GLY A 375 -21.31 -9.64 -1.40
N ARG A 376 -20.02 -9.83 -1.68
CA ARG A 376 -18.95 -8.88 -1.39
C ARG A 376 -18.74 -7.96 -2.58
N GLU A 377 -19.03 -6.68 -2.37
CA GLU A 377 -19.18 -5.68 -3.44
C GLU A 377 -18.38 -4.40 -3.14
N LEU A 378 -18.47 -3.41 -4.02
CA LEU A 378 -17.79 -2.12 -3.85
C LEU A 378 -18.62 -1.20 -2.93
N TRP A 379 -18.00 -0.79 -1.82
CA TRP A 379 -18.54 0.12 -0.81
C TRP A 379 -17.81 1.46 -0.80
N VAL A 380 -18.47 2.45 -0.22
CA VAL A 380 -17.90 3.79 -0.01
C VAL A 380 -18.19 4.30 1.39
N SER A 381 -17.24 5.05 1.96
CA SER A 381 -17.41 5.74 3.23
C SER A 381 -16.76 7.12 3.25
N ASN A 382 -17.31 8.06 4.00
CA ASN A 382 -16.60 9.29 4.43
C ASN A 382 -16.02 9.17 5.86
N GLY A 383 -15.99 7.95 6.41
CA GLY A 383 -15.56 7.65 7.77
C GLY A 383 -16.64 7.88 8.85
N SER A 384 -17.92 7.98 8.45
CA SER A 384 -19.09 8.07 9.34
C SER A 384 -20.20 7.09 8.95
N GLY A 385 -21.10 6.77 9.87
CA GLY A 385 -22.16 5.79 9.62
C GLY A 385 -23.17 6.18 8.56
N SER A 386 -23.60 7.45 8.54
CA SER A 386 -24.52 7.95 7.51
C SER A 386 -23.87 8.03 6.13
N GLY A 387 -22.56 8.27 6.08
CA GLY A 387 -21.80 8.31 4.84
C GLY A 387 -21.23 6.96 4.42
N THR A 388 -21.64 5.84 5.02
CA THR A 388 -21.16 4.48 4.68
C THR A 388 -22.27 3.66 4.03
N ALA A 389 -22.07 3.25 2.77
CA ALA A 389 -23.07 2.50 2.01
C ALA A 389 -22.46 1.69 0.86
N LEU A 390 -23.24 0.73 0.37
CA LEU A 390 -22.98 0.03 -0.88
C LEU A 390 -22.88 1.08 -1.99
N PHE A 391 -21.73 1.14 -2.63
CA PHE A 391 -21.50 2.09 -3.70
C PHE A 391 -22.06 1.54 -5.01
N LYS A 392 -21.70 0.30 -5.36
CA LYS A 392 -22.20 -0.38 -6.55
C LYS A 392 -22.14 -1.89 -6.38
N ASP A 393 -23.23 -2.54 -6.78
CA ASP A 393 -23.33 -3.98 -7.01
C ASP A 393 -22.73 -4.25 -8.39
N LEU A 394 -21.47 -4.68 -8.42
CA LEU A 394 -20.69 -4.90 -9.64
C LEU A 394 -20.98 -6.28 -10.25
N SER A 395 -21.30 -7.28 -9.41
CA SER A 395 -21.74 -8.62 -9.81
C SER A 395 -23.23 -8.82 -9.47
N PRO A 396 -24.15 -8.43 -10.36
CA PRO A 396 -25.58 -8.38 -10.03
C PRO A 396 -26.14 -9.70 -9.50
N GLY A 397 -26.88 -9.63 -8.38
CA GLY A 397 -27.52 -10.79 -7.77
C GLY A 397 -26.85 -11.15 -6.44
N GLY A 398 -26.71 -12.45 -6.16
CA GLY A 398 -26.04 -12.93 -4.93
C GLY A 398 -24.60 -13.38 -5.13
N GLY A 399 -24.01 -13.10 -6.30
CA GLY A 399 -22.59 -13.29 -6.54
C GLY A 399 -21.75 -12.27 -5.77
N SER A 400 -20.43 -12.43 -5.75
CA SER A 400 -19.51 -11.43 -5.20
C SER A 400 -18.60 -10.95 -6.32
N SER A 401 -18.41 -9.64 -6.42
CA SER A 401 -17.41 -9.06 -7.33
C SER A 401 -16.00 -9.07 -6.74
N ASP A 402 -15.88 -9.28 -5.42
CA ASP A 402 -14.63 -9.35 -4.67
C ASP A 402 -13.60 -8.26 -5.05
N PRO A 403 -13.94 -6.95 -4.96
CA PRO A 403 -13.00 -5.91 -5.37
C PRO A 403 -11.69 -5.96 -4.58
N GLU A 404 -10.57 -5.87 -5.29
CA GLU A 404 -9.22 -5.96 -4.76
C GLU A 404 -8.27 -4.98 -5.47
N ALA A 405 -7.07 -4.79 -4.92
CA ALA A 405 -6.02 -3.91 -5.47
C ALA A 405 -6.50 -2.47 -5.76
N LEU A 406 -7.46 -1.96 -4.97
CA LEU A 406 -8.00 -0.62 -5.13
C LEU A 406 -6.89 0.43 -4.98
N THR A 407 -6.70 1.24 -6.01
CA THR A 407 -5.67 2.28 -6.04
C THR A 407 -6.22 3.56 -6.67
N ALA A 408 -6.19 4.66 -5.90
CA ALA A 408 -6.61 5.97 -6.40
C ALA A 408 -5.41 6.71 -7.03
N ILE A 409 -5.55 7.06 -8.29
CA ILE A 409 -4.53 7.71 -9.11
C ILE A 409 -5.18 8.93 -9.78
N GLU A 410 -4.72 10.14 -9.45
CA GLU A 410 -5.19 11.41 -10.05
C GLU A 410 -6.71 11.54 -10.18
N GLY A 411 -7.44 11.20 -9.12
CA GLY A 411 -8.91 11.30 -9.13
C GLY A 411 -9.63 10.17 -9.85
N THR A 412 -8.93 9.10 -10.26
CA THR A 412 -9.51 7.87 -10.79
C THR A 412 -9.13 6.68 -9.90
N LEU A 413 -10.11 5.86 -9.52
CA LEU A 413 -9.88 4.59 -8.83
C LEU A 413 -9.68 3.48 -9.87
N PHE A 414 -8.57 2.75 -9.77
CA PHE A 414 -8.26 1.55 -10.53
C PHE A 414 -8.31 0.35 -9.60
N PHE A 415 -8.89 -0.77 -10.05
CA PHE A 415 -9.06 -1.96 -9.22
C PHE A 415 -9.34 -3.22 -10.05
N SER A 416 -9.28 -4.37 -9.40
CA SER A 416 -9.62 -5.69 -9.94
C SER A 416 -10.96 -6.15 -9.34
N ALA A 417 -11.86 -6.67 -10.16
CA ALA A 417 -13.16 -7.20 -9.71
C ALA A 417 -13.83 -8.09 -10.78
N SER A 418 -14.75 -8.95 -10.37
CA SER A 418 -15.64 -9.71 -11.25
C SER A 418 -16.95 -8.96 -11.55
N ASP A 419 -17.50 -9.12 -12.75
CA ASP A 419 -18.86 -8.65 -13.11
C ASP A 419 -19.94 -9.73 -12.94
N GLY A 420 -19.59 -10.87 -12.34
CA GLY A 420 -20.44 -12.05 -12.19
C GLY A 420 -20.52 -12.94 -13.43
N VAL A 421 -19.89 -12.56 -14.54
CA VAL A 421 -19.80 -13.34 -15.80
C VAL A 421 -18.35 -13.69 -16.13
N HIS A 422 -17.46 -12.72 -16.00
CA HIS A 422 -16.02 -12.82 -16.17
C HIS A 422 -15.34 -12.98 -14.80
N GLY A 423 -14.11 -13.50 -14.78
CA GLY A 423 -13.28 -13.49 -13.59
C GLY A 423 -12.88 -12.07 -13.19
N HIS A 424 -11.85 -11.92 -12.36
CA HIS A 424 -11.37 -10.60 -12.02
C HIS A 424 -10.67 -9.95 -13.21
N GLU A 425 -11.19 -8.79 -13.60
CA GLU A 425 -10.72 -8.01 -14.73
C GLU A 425 -10.44 -6.56 -14.29
N PRO A 426 -9.78 -5.73 -15.10
CA PRO A 426 -9.45 -4.37 -14.68
C PRO A 426 -10.69 -3.45 -14.75
N TRP A 427 -10.91 -2.67 -13.70
CA TRP A 427 -11.99 -1.69 -13.57
C TRP A 427 -11.47 -0.29 -13.32
N VAL A 428 -12.32 0.69 -13.65
CA VAL A 428 -12.09 2.10 -13.30
C VAL A 428 -13.34 2.74 -12.71
N SER A 429 -13.13 3.75 -11.86
CA SER A 429 -14.17 4.64 -11.36
C SER A 429 -13.66 6.07 -11.25
N ASP A 430 -14.42 7.04 -11.75
CA ASP A 430 -14.22 8.47 -11.46
C ASP A 430 -14.84 8.89 -10.10
N GLY A 431 -15.29 7.90 -9.32
CA GLY A 431 -15.99 8.09 -8.06
C GLY A 431 -17.50 8.28 -8.20
N THR A 432 -18.08 8.17 -9.40
CA THR A 432 -19.53 8.15 -9.64
C THR A 432 -20.01 6.75 -10.01
N ARG A 433 -21.29 6.44 -9.77
CA ARG A 433 -21.83 5.11 -10.12
C ARG A 433 -21.81 4.86 -11.63
N SER A 434 -22.02 5.91 -12.42
CA SER A 434 -22.05 5.87 -13.88
C SER A 434 -20.64 5.76 -14.50
N GLY A 435 -19.65 6.41 -13.89
CA GLY A 435 -18.24 6.32 -14.30
C GLY A 435 -17.53 5.04 -13.85
N THR A 436 -18.17 4.25 -12.98
CA THR A 436 -17.64 2.95 -12.51
C THR A 436 -17.93 1.84 -13.51
N LYS A 437 -16.90 1.31 -14.18
CA LYS A 437 -17.07 0.36 -15.29
C LYS A 437 -15.86 -0.55 -15.47
N ALA A 438 -16.13 -1.78 -15.93
CA ALA A 438 -15.11 -2.69 -16.40
C ALA A 438 -14.41 -2.11 -17.63
N LEU A 439 -13.10 -2.31 -17.71
CA LEU A 439 -12.33 -2.15 -18.93
C LEU A 439 -12.49 -3.39 -19.81
N ARG A 440 -11.81 -3.40 -20.96
CA ARG A 440 -11.78 -4.60 -21.79
C ARG A 440 -11.04 -5.69 -21.02
N GLY A 441 -11.71 -6.83 -20.83
CA GLY A 441 -11.12 -8.01 -20.21
C GLY A 441 -9.88 -8.49 -20.96
N LEU A 442 -8.91 -8.98 -20.21
CA LEU A 442 -7.63 -9.46 -20.71
C LEU A 442 -7.64 -10.97 -20.90
N ALA A 443 -8.28 -11.71 -19.99
CA ALA A 443 -8.39 -13.15 -20.07
C ALA A 443 -9.60 -13.59 -20.92
N HIS A 444 -9.54 -14.80 -21.46
CA HIS A 444 -10.59 -15.35 -22.32
C HIS A 444 -11.76 -15.95 -21.53
N GLY A 445 -12.99 -15.64 -21.96
CA GLY A 445 -14.20 -16.25 -21.40
C GLY A 445 -14.39 -15.88 -19.93
N SER A 446 -14.67 -16.86 -19.07
CA SER A 446 -14.87 -16.64 -17.63
C SER A 446 -13.58 -16.71 -16.80
N ALA A 447 -12.42 -16.76 -17.45
CA ALA A 447 -11.15 -16.73 -16.75
C ALA A 447 -10.92 -15.35 -16.09
N SER A 448 -9.99 -15.32 -15.13
CA SER A 448 -9.58 -14.12 -14.40
C SER A 448 -8.22 -13.68 -14.90
N SER A 449 -8.04 -12.38 -15.14
CA SER A 449 -6.72 -11.81 -15.39
C SER A 449 -6.00 -11.37 -14.11
N SER A 450 -6.73 -11.31 -13.00
CA SER A 450 -6.27 -10.90 -11.67
C SER A 450 -5.30 -9.71 -11.70
N PRO A 451 -5.75 -8.52 -12.19
CA PRO A 451 -4.92 -7.33 -12.22
C PRO A 451 -4.50 -6.87 -10.82
N ARG A 452 -3.24 -6.49 -10.64
CA ARG A 452 -2.73 -5.96 -9.37
C ARG A 452 -1.59 -4.96 -9.58
N ASP A 453 -1.21 -4.29 -8.51
CA ASP A 453 -0.08 -3.36 -8.46
C ASP A 453 -0.25 -2.16 -9.41
N PHE A 454 -1.41 -1.52 -9.38
CA PHE A 454 -1.68 -0.33 -10.20
C PHE A 454 -0.75 0.83 -9.81
N VAL A 455 0.13 1.24 -10.71
CA VAL A 455 1.07 2.34 -10.47
C VAL A 455 1.09 3.27 -11.66
N ARG A 456 0.99 4.58 -11.40
CA ARG A 456 1.18 5.58 -12.44
C ARG A 456 2.65 5.97 -12.54
N SER A 457 3.20 5.91 -13.74
CA SER A 457 4.49 6.51 -14.05
C SER A 457 4.43 7.28 -15.36
N GLY A 458 4.88 8.53 -15.34
CA GLY A 458 4.68 9.45 -16.46
C GLY A 458 3.21 9.59 -16.82
N TRP A 459 2.87 9.14 -18.02
CA TRP A 459 1.53 9.25 -18.59
C TRP A 459 0.76 7.93 -18.60
N ASP A 460 1.30 6.83 -18.10
CA ASP A 460 0.60 5.55 -18.14
C ASP A 460 0.31 5.03 -16.72
N VAL A 461 -0.79 4.29 -16.60
CA VAL A 461 -1.06 3.44 -15.43
C VAL A 461 -0.65 2.03 -15.79
N PHE A 462 0.31 1.49 -15.05
CA PHE A 462 0.87 0.16 -15.19
C PHE A 462 0.26 -0.78 -14.16
N PHE A 463 0.20 -2.07 -14.48
CA PHE A 463 -0.23 -3.13 -13.58
C PHE A 463 0.22 -4.49 -14.10
N SER A 464 0.29 -5.50 -13.23
CA SER A 464 0.53 -6.89 -13.64
C SER A 464 -0.79 -7.64 -13.82
N ALA A 465 -0.91 -8.46 -14.87
CA ALA A 465 -2.08 -9.29 -15.13
C ALA A 465 -1.73 -10.47 -16.04
N ASP A 466 -2.56 -11.52 -15.99
CA ASP A 466 -2.43 -12.75 -16.79
C ASP A 466 -3.53 -12.81 -17.86
N ASP A 467 -3.19 -12.93 -19.14
CA ASP A 467 -4.19 -13.07 -20.21
C ASP A 467 -4.61 -14.52 -20.49
N GLY A 468 -4.01 -15.48 -19.78
CA GLY A 468 -4.22 -16.91 -19.97
C GLY A 468 -3.50 -17.49 -21.19
N GLU A 469 -2.70 -16.70 -21.92
CA GLU A 469 -1.91 -17.13 -23.07
C GLU A 469 -0.40 -16.97 -22.84
N THR A 470 0.02 -15.82 -22.33
CA THR A 470 1.43 -15.44 -22.09
C THR A 470 1.81 -15.43 -20.61
N GLY A 471 0.95 -15.99 -19.75
CA GLY A 471 1.13 -15.88 -18.30
C GLY A 471 1.05 -14.44 -17.80
N ARG A 472 1.52 -14.21 -16.56
CA ARG A 472 1.48 -12.89 -15.93
C ARG A 472 2.56 -11.96 -16.49
N GLU A 473 2.14 -10.87 -17.10
CA GLU A 473 3.00 -9.89 -17.76
C GLU A 473 2.67 -8.45 -17.33
N LEU A 474 3.46 -7.49 -17.81
CA LEU A 474 3.28 -6.06 -17.52
C LEU A 474 2.36 -5.42 -18.56
N TRP A 475 1.30 -4.79 -18.07
CA TRP A 475 0.30 -4.09 -18.87
C TRP A 475 0.30 -2.60 -18.55
N ALA A 476 -0.14 -1.79 -19.51
CA ALA A 476 -0.32 -0.37 -19.32
C ALA A 476 -1.60 0.16 -19.97
N LEU A 477 -2.14 1.19 -19.35
CA LEU A 477 -3.25 1.99 -19.85
C LEU A 477 -2.76 3.42 -20.10
N PRO A 478 -3.02 3.97 -21.30
CA PRO A 478 -2.76 5.38 -21.53
C PRO A 478 -3.66 6.25 -20.65
N PHE A 479 -3.06 7.05 -19.77
CA PHE A 479 -3.76 7.88 -18.80
C PHE A 479 -3.21 9.31 -18.85
N ARG A 480 -3.84 10.17 -19.63
CA ARG A 480 -3.30 11.47 -20.04
C ARG A 480 -4.02 12.61 -19.33
N PRO A 481 -3.44 13.82 -19.34
CA PRO A 481 -4.22 15.01 -19.06
C PRO A 481 -5.45 15.09 -19.96
N LYS A 482 -6.55 15.61 -19.42
CA LYS A 482 -7.81 15.75 -20.12
C LYS A 482 -7.66 16.58 -21.38
N GLY A 483 -8.10 16.02 -22.52
CA GLY A 483 -7.94 16.61 -23.85
C GLY A 483 -6.67 16.20 -24.59
N GLU A 484 -5.75 15.46 -23.96
CA GLU A 484 -4.49 14.99 -24.57
C GLU A 484 -4.53 13.52 -25.03
N CYS A 485 -5.72 12.91 -25.07
CA CYS A 485 -5.90 11.56 -25.62
C CYS A 485 -5.78 11.50 -27.15
N ASP A 486 -5.72 12.64 -27.84
CA ASP A 486 -5.48 12.70 -29.28
C ASP A 486 -3.96 12.64 -29.57
N PRO A 487 -3.46 11.58 -30.24
CA PRO A 487 -2.04 11.45 -30.58
C PRO A 487 -1.53 12.56 -31.52
N HIS A 488 -2.39 13.40 -32.09
CA HIS A 488 -2.00 14.54 -32.93
C HIS A 488 -1.60 15.81 -32.15
N HIS A 489 -1.72 15.84 -30.82
CA HIS A 489 -1.35 17.00 -29.99
C HIS A 489 0.05 16.92 -29.35
N ALA A 490 0.86 15.91 -29.70
CA ALA A 490 2.26 15.85 -29.28
C ALA A 490 3.11 16.84 -30.11
N HIS A 491 3.35 18.04 -29.58
CA HIS A 491 4.29 19.03 -30.10
C HIS A 491 5.47 19.25 -29.15
#